data_AF-A0A7C6WPV3-F1
#
_entry.id   AF-A0A7C6WPV3-F1
#
_cell.length_a   1.000
_cell.length_b   1.000
_cell.length_c   1.000
_cell.angle_alpha   90.00
_cell.angle_beta   90.00
_cell.angle_gamma   90.00
#
_symmetry.space_group_name_H-M   'P 1'
#
loop_
_entity.id
_entity.type
_entity.pdbx_description
1 polymer ?
#
loop_
_entity_poly.entity_id
_entity_poly.type
_entity_poly.pdbx_seq_one_letter_code
_entity_poly.pdbx_strand_id
1 'polypeptide(L)'
;PGDDVVDIVGYDKYNAKDGLPNGSAISSTFYNLVQLTGGKKLVAMTENDTIPRVQNLIDEMAGWLYFCPWYDWWIMSEQNNPSKWVKEMYQSDYCITLDELPDLKTYPISGYNPPEEEEPSEEPEIIYGDLNNDTIINSNDAVLLSRYILEIIGEFSVPMKTADLNGDETVNSVDYTLLKRYLLEVITQFPL
;
A
#
# COMPACT_ATOMS: atom_id res chain seq x y z
N PRO A 1 -3.04 -2.92 -19.93
CA PRO A 1 -3.82 -1.74 -19.51
C PRO A 1 -3.35 -0.49 -20.30
N GLY A 2 -4.15 0.58 -20.34
CA GLY A 2 -3.85 1.79 -21.12
C GLY A 2 -3.53 3.02 -20.25
N ASP A 3 -3.25 4.15 -20.90
CA ASP A 3 -2.90 5.41 -20.24
C ASP A 3 -3.99 5.96 -19.30
N ASP A 4 -5.24 5.52 -19.49
CA ASP A 4 -6.43 5.88 -18.74
C ASP A 4 -6.52 5.23 -17.36
N VAL A 5 -5.72 4.18 -17.12
CA VAL A 5 -5.75 3.38 -15.89
C VAL A 5 -4.36 3.10 -15.31
N VAL A 6 -3.31 3.74 -15.84
CA VAL A 6 -1.92 3.57 -15.39
C VAL A 6 -1.30 4.92 -15.07
N ASP A 7 -0.83 5.11 -13.84
CA ASP A 7 -0.17 6.36 -13.42
C ASP A 7 1.36 6.26 -13.46
N ILE A 8 1.90 5.12 -13.04
CA ILE A 8 3.35 4.87 -12.90
C ILE A 8 3.68 3.54 -13.57
N VAL A 9 4.82 3.50 -14.27
CA VAL A 9 5.38 2.28 -14.85
C VAL A 9 6.43 1.70 -13.92
N GLY A 10 6.19 0.48 -13.44
CA GLY A 10 7.13 -0.29 -12.63
C GLY A 10 8.07 -1.15 -13.46
N TYR A 11 9.26 -1.40 -12.91
CA TYR A 11 10.19 -2.43 -13.37
C TYR A 11 10.88 -3.12 -12.21
N ASP A 12 10.91 -4.45 -12.27
CA ASP A 12 11.51 -5.29 -11.23
C ASP A 12 12.92 -5.71 -11.66
N LYS A 13 13.94 -5.16 -10.99
CA LYS A 13 15.36 -5.35 -11.33
C LYS A 13 15.99 -6.43 -10.45
N TYR A 14 16.16 -7.63 -11.01
CA TYR A 14 16.95 -8.71 -10.39
C TYR A 14 18.12 -9.11 -11.30
N ASN A 15 19.26 -8.45 -11.12
CA ASN A 15 20.44 -8.58 -11.99
C ASN A 15 21.78 -8.76 -11.24
N ALA A 16 21.76 -8.89 -9.91
CA ALA A 16 22.87 -9.44 -9.14
C ALA A 16 23.15 -10.85 -9.63
N LYS A 17 24.42 -11.18 -9.83
CA LYS A 17 24.82 -12.44 -10.44
C LYS A 17 26.13 -12.93 -9.85
N ASP A 18 26.30 -14.26 -9.83
CA ASP A 18 27.54 -14.92 -9.44
C ASP A 18 28.02 -14.54 -8.02
N GLY A 19 27.08 -14.27 -7.12
CA GLY A 19 27.39 -13.89 -5.73
C GLY A 19 27.80 -12.44 -5.55
N LEU A 20 27.62 -11.57 -6.55
CA LEU A 20 28.08 -10.20 -6.53
C LEU A 20 26.94 -9.18 -6.75
N PRO A 21 27.02 -8.01 -6.11
CA PRO A 21 26.03 -6.96 -6.26
C PRO A 21 26.16 -6.33 -7.65
N ASN A 22 25.03 -5.90 -8.22
CA ASN A 22 25.01 -5.22 -9.52
C ASN A 22 24.46 -3.79 -9.40
N GLY A 23 25.40 -2.86 -9.31
CA GLY A 23 25.15 -1.42 -9.17
C GLY A 23 24.75 -0.68 -10.45
N SER A 24 24.45 -1.39 -11.55
CA SER A 24 24.04 -0.75 -12.81
C SER A 24 22.73 0.03 -12.62
N ALA A 25 22.68 1.22 -13.22
CA ALA A 25 21.48 2.05 -13.31
C ALA A 25 20.44 1.49 -14.31
N ILE A 26 20.79 0.47 -15.09
CA ILE A 26 19.96 -0.13 -16.16
C ILE A 26 19.31 0.94 -17.06
N SER A 27 20.07 1.98 -17.44
CA SER A 27 19.59 3.16 -18.17
C SER A 27 18.89 2.82 -19.48
N SER A 28 19.37 1.84 -20.26
CA SER A 28 18.67 1.38 -21.47
C SER A 28 17.24 0.92 -21.17
N THR A 29 17.03 0.20 -20.06
CA THR A 29 15.70 -0.22 -19.62
C THR A 29 14.87 0.98 -19.19
N PHE A 30 15.44 1.88 -18.39
CA PHE A 30 14.78 3.12 -17.98
C PHE A 30 14.25 3.91 -19.19
N TYR A 31 15.11 4.21 -20.16
CA TYR A 31 14.73 4.99 -21.35
C TYR A 31 13.73 4.27 -22.24
N ASN A 32 13.77 2.93 -22.33
CA ASN A 32 12.75 2.17 -23.03
C ASN A 32 11.37 2.33 -22.39
N LEU A 33 11.28 2.37 -21.05
CA LEU A 33 10.03 2.57 -20.32
C LEU A 33 9.52 4.01 -20.42
N VAL A 34 10.43 4.99 -20.39
CA VAL A 34 10.09 6.39 -20.67
C VAL A 34 9.53 6.51 -22.09
N GLN A 35 10.18 5.88 -23.08
CA GLN A 35 9.72 5.89 -24.47
C GLN A 35 8.38 5.17 -24.65
N LEU A 36 8.16 4.06 -23.94
CA LEU A 36 6.92 3.29 -23.97
C LEU A 36 5.69 4.14 -23.66
N THR A 37 5.82 5.12 -22.76
CA THR A 37 4.74 6.03 -22.36
C THR A 37 4.83 7.40 -23.03
N GLY A 38 5.72 7.56 -24.02
CA GLY A 38 5.99 8.85 -24.65
C GLY A 38 6.46 9.93 -23.67
N GLY A 39 7.08 9.53 -22.56
CA GLY A 39 7.53 10.42 -21.49
C GLY A 39 6.42 11.02 -20.63
N LYS A 40 5.20 10.46 -20.68
CA LYS A 40 4.03 11.00 -19.96
C LYS A 40 3.79 10.39 -18.59
N LYS A 41 4.45 9.28 -18.27
CA LYS A 41 4.28 8.56 -17.01
C LYS A 41 5.61 8.49 -16.27
N LEU A 42 5.56 8.54 -14.95
CA LEU A 42 6.73 8.30 -14.11
C LEU A 42 7.17 6.84 -14.24
N VAL A 43 8.48 6.60 -14.08
CA VAL A 43 9.08 5.26 -14.18
C VAL A 43 9.77 4.94 -12.87
N ALA A 44 9.41 3.81 -12.25
CA ALA A 44 9.89 3.39 -10.94
C ALA A 44 10.53 2.00 -10.97
N MET A 45 11.53 1.79 -10.11
CA MET A 45 12.10 0.48 -9.87
C MET A 45 11.33 -0.15 -8.71
N THR A 46 10.17 -0.74 -9.04
CA THR A 46 9.15 -1.23 -8.10
C THR A 46 9.64 -2.34 -7.21
N GLU A 47 10.59 -3.12 -7.70
CA GLU A 47 11.36 -4.09 -6.94
C GLU A 47 12.81 -4.10 -7.39
N ASN A 48 13.74 -4.44 -6.49
CA ASN A 48 15.10 -4.78 -6.88
C ASN A 48 15.83 -5.70 -5.92
N ASP A 49 16.91 -6.30 -6.41
CA ASP A 49 17.97 -6.87 -5.58
C ASP A 49 18.93 -5.77 -5.11
N THR A 50 19.99 -5.52 -5.86
CA THR A 50 20.96 -4.46 -5.61
C THR A 50 20.38 -3.10 -5.98
N ILE A 51 20.43 -2.15 -5.04
CA ILE A 51 20.19 -0.74 -5.32
C ILE A 51 21.26 -0.25 -6.31
N PRO A 52 20.90 0.46 -7.41
CA PRO A 52 21.89 1.06 -8.29
C PRO A 52 22.88 1.96 -7.53
N ARG A 53 24.10 2.09 -8.06
CA ARG A 53 25.05 3.05 -7.50
C ARG A 53 24.57 4.46 -7.83
N VAL A 54 24.53 5.34 -6.83
CA VAL A 54 24.06 6.72 -7.01
C VAL A 54 24.80 7.46 -8.12
N GLN A 55 26.12 7.27 -8.23
CA GLN A 55 26.91 7.87 -9.30
C GLN A 55 26.48 7.40 -10.70
N ASN A 56 26.14 6.11 -10.86
CA ASN A 56 25.67 5.59 -12.15
C ASN A 56 24.31 6.19 -12.53
N LEU A 57 23.40 6.39 -11.56
CA LEU A 57 22.12 7.05 -11.81
C LEU A 57 22.33 8.49 -12.32
N ILE A 58 23.23 9.23 -11.67
CA ILE A 58 23.56 10.62 -12.02
C ILE A 58 24.23 10.68 -13.40
N ASP A 59 25.28 9.88 -13.62
CA ASP A 59 26.07 9.92 -14.86
C ASP A 59 25.25 9.49 -16.09
N GLU A 60 24.37 8.49 -15.93
CA GLU A 60 23.54 7.96 -17.01
C GLU A 60 22.19 8.69 -17.13
N MET A 61 21.91 9.65 -16.25
CA MET A 61 20.63 10.37 -16.14
C MET A 61 19.41 9.42 -16.04
N ALA A 62 19.58 8.31 -15.33
CA ALA A 62 18.53 7.31 -15.11
C ALA A 62 17.70 7.70 -13.88
N GLY A 63 16.76 8.63 -14.08
CA GLY A 63 15.91 9.19 -13.03
C GLY A 63 14.76 8.28 -12.59
N TRP A 64 15.07 7.09 -12.06
CA TRP A 64 14.07 6.22 -11.45
C TRP A 64 13.36 6.96 -10.30
N LEU A 65 12.02 6.97 -10.30
CA LEU A 65 11.19 7.69 -9.31
C LEU A 65 11.49 7.25 -7.87
N TYR A 66 11.59 5.93 -7.66
CA TYR A 66 12.02 5.31 -6.43
C TYR A 66 12.64 3.95 -6.75
N PHE A 67 13.31 3.36 -5.76
CA PHE A 67 13.77 1.98 -5.75
C PHE A 67 13.22 1.27 -4.50
N CYS A 68 12.99 -0.04 -4.58
CA CYS A 68 12.41 -0.82 -3.50
C CYS A 68 13.08 -2.19 -3.42
N PRO A 69 14.17 -2.33 -2.65
CA PRO A 69 14.82 -3.61 -2.47
C PRO A 69 13.85 -4.58 -1.81
N TRP A 70 13.87 -5.84 -2.23
CA TRP A 70 13.06 -6.84 -1.57
C TRP A 70 13.51 -7.06 -0.11
N TYR A 71 12.65 -7.68 0.68
CA TYR A 71 12.86 -7.85 2.12
C TYR A 71 13.96 -8.90 2.44
N ASP A 72 14.27 -9.01 3.74
CA ASP A 72 15.24 -9.96 4.30
C ASP A 72 16.60 -9.95 3.58
N TRP A 73 16.95 -11.08 2.96
CA TRP A 73 18.25 -11.32 2.38
C TRP A 73 18.60 -10.33 1.25
N TRP A 74 17.60 -9.80 0.55
CA TRP A 74 17.84 -8.88 -0.56
C TRP A 74 18.38 -7.53 -0.08
N ILE A 75 17.78 -6.91 0.93
CA ILE A 75 18.30 -5.66 1.52
C ILE A 75 19.42 -5.88 2.55
N MET A 76 19.41 -6.98 3.30
CA MET A 76 20.33 -7.16 4.45
C MET A 76 21.67 -7.80 4.08
N SER A 77 21.84 -8.37 2.88
CA SER A 77 23.06 -9.09 2.52
C SER A 77 24.12 -8.22 1.86
N GLU A 78 25.37 -8.44 2.21
CA GLU A 78 26.53 -7.84 1.53
C GLU A 78 26.67 -8.31 0.08
N GLN A 79 26.06 -9.45 -0.28
CA GLN A 79 26.02 -9.94 -1.66
C GLN A 79 25.17 -9.04 -2.56
N ASN A 80 24.02 -8.56 -2.09
CA ASN A 80 23.12 -7.75 -2.91
C ASN A 80 23.31 -6.26 -2.63
N ASN A 81 23.42 -5.87 -1.37
CA ASN A 81 23.49 -4.48 -0.94
C ASN A 81 24.62 -4.30 0.09
N PRO A 82 25.88 -4.20 -0.37
CA PRO A 82 27.00 -3.90 0.51
C PRO A 82 26.70 -2.68 1.38
N SER A 83 26.94 -2.76 2.69
CA SER A 83 26.58 -1.69 3.63
C SER A 83 27.19 -0.33 3.26
N LYS A 84 28.37 -0.33 2.63
CA LYS A 84 29.00 0.89 2.08
C LYS A 84 28.17 1.52 0.96
N TRP A 85 27.59 0.71 0.07
CA TRP A 85 26.78 1.20 -1.04
C TRP A 85 25.44 1.75 -0.57
N VAL A 86 24.81 1.06 0.38
CA VAL A 86 23.57 1.55 1.02
C VAL A 86 23.81 2.89 1.70
N LYS A 87 24.87 3.00 2.52
CA LYS A 87 25.24 4.27 3.16
C LYS A 87 25.47 5.38 2.13
N GLU A 88 26.19 5.09 1.06
CA GLU A 88 26.46 6.08 0.01
C GLU A 88 25.19 6.56 -0.69
N MET A 89 24.23 5.66 -0.98
CA MET A 89 22.95 6.05 -1.55
C MET A 89 22.15 6.93 -0.58
N TYR A 90 21.91 6.46 0.64
CA TYR A 90 21.05 7.13 1.63
C TYR A 90 21.68 8.39 2.26
N GLN A 91 22.96 8.66 2.00
CA GLN A 91 23.64 9.91 2.44
C GLN A 91 23.89 10.86 1.27
N SER A 92 23.39 10.55 0.07
CA SER A 92 23.54 11.42 -1.10
C SER A 92 22.36 12.39 -1.20
N ASP A 93 22.65 13.65 -1.52
CA ASP A 93 21.65 14.68 -1.85
C ASP A 93 20.72 14.28 -3.03
N TYR A 94 21.07 13.23 -3.79
CA TYR A 94 20.22 12.67 -4.85
C TYR A 94 19.05 11.84 -4.31
N CYS A 95 19.20 11.22 -3.14
CA CYS A 95 18.24 10.26 -2.59
C CYS A 95 17.40 10.92 -1.50
N ILE A 96 16.10 11.11 -1.77
CA ILE A 96 15.16 11.61 -0.77
C ILE A 96 14.91 10.53 0.29
N THR A 97 15.13 10.86 1.56
CA THR A 97 14.87 10.00 2.73
C THR A 97 13.63 10.44 3.51
N LEU A 98 13.20 9.61 4.46
CA LEU A 98 11.99 9.85 5.25
C LEU A 98 12.01 11.20 5.98
N ASP A 99 13.16 11.60 6.51
CA ASP A 99 13.35 12.86 7.24
C ASP A 99 13.35 14.10 6.35
N GLU A 100 13.45 13.93 5.04
CA GLU A 100 13.43 15.01 4.04
C GLU A 100 12.04 15.17 3.40
N LEU A 101 11.13 14.22 3.61
CA LEU A 101 9.76 14.33 3.12
C LEU A 101 9.00 15.46 3.82
N PRO A 102 8.17 16.21 3.08
CA PRO A 102 7.24 17.15 3.71
C PRO A 102 6.14 16.40 4.47
N ASP A 103 5.42 17.11 5.34
CA ASP A 103 4.21 16.55 5.95
C ASP A 103 3.13 16.34 4.89
N LEU A 104 2.97 15.10 4.45
CA LEU A 104 2.01 14.72 3.40
C LEU A 104 0.56 14.98 3.79
N LYS A 105 0.23 15.14 5.09
CA LYS A 105 -1.14 15.50 5.51
C LYS A 105 -1.48 16.96 5.22
N THR A 106 -0.46 17.83 5.15
CA THR A 106 -0.62 19.27 4.94
C THR A 106 0.04 19.76 3.66
N TYR A 107 0.66 18.85 2.90
CA TYR A 107 1.37 19.20 1.68
C TYR A 107 0.40 19.76 0.64
N PRO A 108 0.67 20.95 0.08
CA PRO A 108 -0.23 21.58 -0.87
C PRO A 108 -0.28 20.76 -2.16
N ILE A 109 -1.45 20.20 -2.46
CA ILE A 109 -1.68 19.54 -3.75
C ILE A 109 -2.18 20.60 -4.74
N SER A 110 -1.30 21.10 -5.61
CA SER A 110 -1.68 22.05 -6.66
C SER A 110 -2.11 21.32 -7.93
N GLY A 111 -3.25 21.69 -8.52
CA GLY A 111 -3.66 21.19 -9.84
C GLY A 111 -4.37 19.83 -9.81
N TYR A 112 -4.49 19.22 -8.63
CA TYR A 112 -5.48 18.19 -8.33
C TYR A 112 -6.59 18.88 -7.56
N ASN A 113 -7.73 19.11 -8.20
CA ASN A 113 -8.97 19.19 -7.45
C ASN A 113 -9.36 17.73 -7.25
N PRO A 114 -9.29 17.19 -6.03
CA PRO A 114 -10.01 15.96 -5.77
C PRO A 114 -11.44 16.18 -6.28
N PRO A 115 -12.10 15.17 -6.89
CA PRO A 115 -13.55 15.20 -6.89
C PRO A 115 -13.97 15.55 -5.45
N GLU A 116 -14.84 16.54 -5.28
CA GLU A 116 -15.37 16.86 -3.95
C GLU A 116 -15.67 15.52 -3.27
N GLU A 117 -14.98 15.23 -2.16
CA GLU A 117 -15.45 14.17 -1.28
C GLU A 117 -16.91 14.53 -1.07
N GLU A 118 -17.83 13.68 -1.53
CA GLU A 118 -19.21 13.81 -1.14
C GLU A 118 -19.17 13.72 0.39
N GLU A 119 -19.17 14.87 1.06
CA GLU A 119 -19.55 14.99 2.46
C GLU A 119 -20.76 14.08 2.60
N PRO A 120 -20.71 13.00 3.40
CA PRO A 120 -21.80 12.05 3.47
C PRO A 120 -23.05 12.85 3.84
N SER A 121 -23.89 13.08 2.84
CA SER A 121 -25.00 14.04 2.94
C SER A 121 -26.21 13.44 3.64
N GLU A 122 -26.08 12.23 4.19
CA GLU A 122 -27.01 11.59 5.08
C GLU A 122 -26.21 10.84 6.17
N GLU A 123 -26.71 10.82 7.41
CA GLU A 123 -26.15 9.98 8.47
C GLU A 123 -26.00 8.56 7.90
N PRO A 124 -24.81 7.91 8.02
CA PRO A 124 -24.60 6.61 7.42
C PRO A 124 -25.70 5.66 7.87
N GLU A 125 -26.45 5.12 6.91
CA GLU A 125 -27.48 4.12 7.18
C GLU A 125 -26.78 2.94 7.86
N ILE A 126 -27.12 2.68 9.13
CA ILE A 126 -26.47 1.62 9.89
C ILE A 126 -26.98 0.28 9.38
N ILE A 127 -26.14 -0.41 8.61
CA ILE A 127 -26.37 -1.78 8.19
C ILE A 127 -25.69 -2.69 9.23
N TYR A 128 -26.46 -3.17 10.21
CA TYR A 128 -25.96 -4.13 11.20
C TYR A 128 -25.29 -5.32 10.50
N GLY A 129 -24.06 -5.64 10.90
CA GLY A 129 -23.25 -6.70 10.32
C GLY A 129 -22.27 -6.27 9.22
N ASP A 130 -22.39 -5.06 8.66
CA ASP A 130 -21.40 -4.46 7.75
C ASP A 130 -20.39 -3.63 8.57
N LEU A 131 -19.15 -4.08 8.65
CA LEU A 131 -18.11 -3.52 9.52
C LEU A 131 -17.05 -2.72 8.76
N ASN A 132 -17.15 -2.65 7.43
CA ASN A 132 -16.24 -1.89 6.57
C ASN A 132 -16.95 -0.84 5.70
N ASN A 133 -18.27 -0.68 5.84
CA ASN A 133 -19.10 0.27 5.10
C ASN A 133 -19.11 0.03 3.58
N ASP A 134 -19.01 -1.23 3.16
CA ASP A 134 -19.08 -1.62 1.74
C ASP A 134 -20.49 -1.98 1.27
N THR A 135 -21.49 -1.88 2.16
CA THR A 135 -22.91 -2.21 1.98
C THR A 135 -23.23 -3.70 1.83
N ILE A 136 -22.23 -4.58 2.01
CA ILE A 136 -22.33 -6.02 1.76
C ILE A 136 -21.88 -6.81 2.99
N ILE A 137 -22.81 -7.43 3.72
CA ILE A 137 -22.49 -8.32 4.83
C ILE A 137 -21.87 -9.62 4.30
N ASN A 138 -20.56 -9.80 4.51
CA ASN A 138 -19.80 -10.94 3.99
C ASN A 138 -18.67 -11.41 4.94
N SER A 139 -17.76 -12.26 4.44
CA SER A 139 -16.67 -12.81 5.24
C SER A 139 -15.66 -11.78 5.73
N ASN A 140 -15.54 -10.62 5.07
CA ASN A 140 -14.65 -9.54 5.50
C ASN A 140 -15.11 -8.96 6.84
N ASP A 141 -16.41 -8.80 7.03
CA ASP A 141 -16.99 -8.34 8.31
C ASP A 141 -16.72 -9.34 9.43
N ALA A 142 -16.83 -10.64 9.13
CA ALA A 142 -16.47 -11.67 10.10
C ALA A 142 -14.98 -11.62 10.47
N VAL A 143 -14.08 -11.30 9.54
CA VAL A 143 -12.66 -11.09 9.85
C VAL A 143 -12.48 -9.87 10.74
N LEU A 144 -13.15 -8.75 10.46
CA LEU A 144 -13.06 -7.54 11.28
C LEU A 144 -13.58 -7.78 12.70
N LEU A 145 -14.76 -8.37 12.83
CA LEU A 145 -15.35 -8.71 14.14
C LEU A 145 -14.45 -9.67 14.92
N SER A 146 -13.88 -10.67 14.25
CA SER A 146 -12.92 -11.59 14.89
C SER A 146 -11.65 -10.87 15.33
N ARG A 147 -11.12 -9.92 14.55
CA ARG A 147 -9.92 -9.14 14.91
C ARG A 147 -10.19 -8.22 16.09
N TYR A 148 -11.39 -7.63 16.16
CA TYR A 148 -11.83 -6.81 17.28
C TYR A 148 -11.94 -7.63 18.57
N ILE A 149 -12.64 -8.78 18.55
CA ILE A 149 -12.78 -9.68 19.71
C ILE A 149 -11.42 -10.19 20.20
N LEU A 150 -10.45 -10.35 19.29
CA LEU A 150 -9.07 -10.76 19.61
C LEU A 150 -8.17 -9.59 20.02
N GLU A 151 -8.70 -8.37 20.18
CA GLU A 151 -7.96 -7.16 20.55
C GLU A 151 -6.81 -6.80 19.57
N ILE A 152 -6.89 -7.27 18.33
CA ILE A 152 -5.92 -6.93 17.25
C ILE A 152 -6.20 -5.51 16.73
N ILE A 153 -7.47 -5.11 16.73
CA ILE A 153 -7.92 -3.75 16.40
C ILE A 153 -8.76 -3.21 17.57
N GLY A 154 -8.68 -1.90 17.83
CA GLY A 154 -9.42 -1.24 18.91
C GLY A 154 -10.77 -0.64 18.50
N GLU A 155 -10.98 -0.40 17.21
CA GLU A 155 -12.19 0.21 16.66
C GLU A 155 -12.42 -0.23 15.20
N PHE A 156 -13.65 -0.07 14.72
CA PHE A 156 -14.03 -0.23 13.31
C PHE A 156 -14.05 1.14 12.62
N SER A 157 -14.07 1.15 11.28
CA SER A 157 -14.35 2.37 10.50
C SER A 157 -15.83 2.80 10.55
N VAL A 158 -16.68 2.02 11.22
CA VAL A 158 -18.13 2.25 11.42
C VAL A 158 -18.47 2.33 12.92
N PRO A 159 -19.65 2.86 13.31
CA PRO A 159 -20.07 2.89 14.71
C PRO A 159 -20.07 1.49 15.36
N MET A 160 -19.65 1.39 16.62
CA MET A 160 -19.54 0.11 17.33
C MET A 160 -20.85 -0.69 17.38
N LYS A 161 -22.00 0.01 17.46
CA LYS A 161 -23.34 -0.60 17.43
C LYS A 161 -23.61 -1.46 16.19
N THR A 162 -22.88 -1.24 15.10
CA THR A 162 -23.02 -2.03 13.86
C THR A 162 -22.56 -3.48 14.04
N ALA A 163 -21.71 -3.74 15.04
CA ALA A 163 -21.24 -5.06 15.44
C ALA A 163 -22.02 -5.69 16.60
N ASP A 164 -22.96 -4.97 17.22
CA ASP A 164 -23.87 -5.50 18.25
C ASP A 164 -25.10 -6.09 17.57
N LEU A 165 -25.07 -7.40 17.34
CA LEU A 165 -26.02 -8.14 16.51
C LEU A 165 -27.13 -8.81 17.33
N ASN A 166 -27.08 -8.72 18.66
CA ASN A 166 -28.14 -9.15 19.56
C ASN A 166 -28.75 -8.01 20.41
N GLY A 167 -28.26 -6.78 20.26
CA GLY A 167 -28.78 -5.59 20.93
C GLY A 167 -28.47 -5.55 22.44
N ASP A 168 -27.42 -6.24 22.89
CA ASP A 168 -27.07 -6.31 24.31
C ASP A 168 -26.06 -5.24 24.78
N GLU A 169 -25.72 -4.31 23.88
CA GLU A 169 -24.73 -3.24 24.06
C GLU A 169 -23.28 -3.75 24.21
N THR A 170 -23.02 -5.05 24.00
CA THR A 170 -21.69 -5.66 24.16
C THR A 170 -21.23 -6.46 22.93
N VAL A 171 -20.28 -5.90 22.19
CA VAL A 171 -19.67 -6.60 21.04
C VAL A 171 -18.73 -7.73 21.50
N ASN A 172 -19.13 -8.97 21.29
CA ASN A 172 -18.40 -10.15 21.74
C ASN A 172 -18.63 -11.41 20.83
N SER A 173 -18.23 -12.58 21.33
CA SER A 173 -18.34 -13.86 20.60
C SER A 173 -19.78 -14.26 20.20
N VAL A 174 -20.79 -13.70 20.87
CA VAL A 174 -22.21 -13.91 20.55
C VAL A 174 -22.54 -13.25 19.21
N ASP A 175 -22.13 -12.00 19.00
CA ASP A 175 -22.30 -11.29 17.72
C ASP A 175 -21.58 -12.01 16.60
N TYR A 176 -20.35 -12.45 16.86
CA TYR A 176 -19.60 -13.22 15.87
C TYR A 176 -20.30 -14.52 15.46
N THR A 177 -20.99 -15.17 16.40
CA THR A 177 -21.81 -16.35 16.11
C THR A 177 -23.03 -15.99 15.28
N LEU A 178 -23.69 -14.86 15.56
CA LEU A 178 -24.84 -14.38 14.79
C LEU A 178 -24.44 -13.99 13.36
N LEU A 179 -23.34 -13.25 13.19
CA LEU A 179 -22.79 -12.91 11.89
C LEU A 179 -22.48 -14.17 11.08
N LYS A 180 -21.84 -15.18 11.67
CA LYS A 180 -21.62 -16.46 11.00
C LYS A 180 -22.91 -17.17 10.60
N ARG A 181 -23.92 -17.17 11.47
CA ARG A 181 -25.23 -17.78 11.15
C ARG A 181 -25.93 -17.05 10.01
N TYR A 182 -25.78 -15.73 9.92
CA TYR A 182 -26.30 -14.93 8.82
C TYR A 182 -25.59 -15.26 7.50
N LEU A 183 -24.24 -15.29 7.50
CA LEU A 183 -23.45 -15.65 6.34
C LEU A 183 -23.69 -17.09 5.83
N LEU A 184 -24.11 -17.98 6.73
CA LEU A 184 -24.48 -19.36 6.40
C LEU A 184 -25.96 -19.52 6.05
N GLU A 185 -26.71 -18.42 5.94
CA GLU A 185 -28.15 -18.39 5.66
C GLU A 185 -29.00 -19.19 6.68
N VAL A 186 -28.45 -19.45 7.88
CA VAL A 186 -29.17 -20.09 8.99
C VAL A 186 -30.18 -19.11 9.60
N ILE A 187 -29.86 -17.82 9.56
CA ILE A 187 -30.78 -16.72 9.85
C ILE A 187 -30.74 -15.75 8.66
N THR A 188 -31.85 -15.09 8.38
CA THR A 188 -31.96 -14.08 7.32
C THR A 188 -31.99 -12.65 7.87
N GLN A 189 -31.99 -12.49 9.19
CA GLN A 189 -32.00 -11.21 9.91
C GLN A 189 -31.40 -11.38 11.31
N PHE A 190 -30.83 -10.32 11.86
CA PHE A 190 -30.29 -10.29 13.22
C PHE A 190 -31.40 -10.10 14.27
N PRO A 191 -31.27 -10.71 15.47
CA PRO A 191 -32.21 -10.55 16.58
C PRO A 191 -31.92 -9.26 17.38
N LEU A 192 -32.12 -8.11 16.73
CA LEU A 192 -31.98 -6.77 17.32
C LEU A 192 -33.24 -6.35 18.10
#